data_AF-A8S8U5-F1
#
_entry.id   AF-A8S8U5-F1
#
_cell.length_a   1.000
_cell.length_b   1.000
_cell.length_c   1.000
_cell.angle_alpha   90.00
_cell.angle_beta   90.00
_cell.angle_gamma   90.00
#
_symmetry.space_group_name_H-M   'P 1'
#
loop_
_entity.id
_entity.type
_entity.pdbx_description
1 polymer ?
#
loop_
_entity_poly.entity_id
_entity_poly.type
_entity_poly.pdbx_seq_one_letter_code
_entity_poly.pdbx_strand_id
1 'polypeptide(L)'
;MKKVLFICHGNICRSPMAEFVMKDLVEKAGLSAQFEIASAATSTEEIGNPVYPPARCKLAEHGISCEGKTARQMTRRDYETYDYLIAMD
;
A
#
# COMPACT_ATOMS: atom_id res chain seq x y z
N MET A 1 13.52 -11.89 2.45
CA MET A 1 12.63 -10.81 1.99
C MET A 1 11.60 -10.56 3.08
N LYS A 2 11.48 -9.33 3.59
CA LYS A 2 10.52 -8.93 4.60
C LYS A 2 9.24 -8.45 3.92
N LYS A 3 8.10 -9.00 4.34
CA LYS A 3 6.80 -8.74 3.71
C LYS A 3 5.96 -7.84 4.60
N VAL A 4 5.60 -6.66 4.09
CA VAL A 4 4.85 -5.64 4.83
C VAL A 4 3.51 -5.35 4.15
N LEU A 5 2.43 -5.41 4.93
CA LEU A 5 1.08 -5.06 4.50
C LEU A 5 0.55 -3.86 5.28
N PHE A 6 0.33 -2.75 4.61
CA PHE A 6 -0.36 -1.59 5.17
C PHE A 6 -1.88 -1.73 5.04
N ILE A 7 -2.63 -1.48 6.11
CA ILE A 7 -4.08 -1.72 6.14
C ILE A 7 -4.78 -0.42 6.52
N CYS A 8 -5.82 -0.02 5.79
CA CYS A 8 -6.72 1.05 6.23
C CYS A 8 -8.17 0.68 5.88
N HIS A 9 -9.12 1.57 6.13
CA HIS A 9 -10.53 1.27 5.91
C HIS A 9 -10.86 0.87 4.46
N GLY A 10 -10.55 1.75 3.48
CA GLY A 10 -10.96 1.56 2.07
C GLY A 10 -9.82 1.27 1.08
N ASN A 11 -8.55 1.27 1.49
CA ASN A 11 -7.39 1.07 0.61
C ASN A 11 -7.31 2.00 -0.62
N ILE A 12 -7.79 3.24 -0.49
CA ILE A 12 -7.69 4.27 -1.53
C ILE A 12 -6.88 5.52 -1.12
N CYS A 13 -6.73 5.79 0.19
CA CYS A 13 -6.01 6.98 0.68
C CYS A 13 -4.73 6.61 1.44
N ARG A 14 -4.86 6.30 2.74
CA ARG A 14 -3.73 6.15 3.67
C ARG A 14 -2.83 4.96 3.34
N SER A 15 -3.38 3.74 3.26
CA SER A 15 -2.56 2.55 3.06
C SER A 15 -1.88 2.48 1.68
N PRO A 16 -2.48 2.93 0.56
CA PRO A 16 -1.75 3.10 -0.69
C PRO A 16 -0.61 4.12 -0.59
N MET A 17 -0.84 5.27 0.06
CA MET A 17 0.24 6.25 0.25
C MET A 17 1.43 5.64 1.02
N ALA A 18 1.15 4.92 2.11
CA ALA A 18 2.19 4.24 2.88
C ALA A 18 2.94 3.19 2.05
N GLU A 19 2.23 2.38 1.26
CA GLU A 19 2.83 1.39 0.35
C GLU A 19 3.83 2.04 -0.60
N PHE A 20 3.41 3.09 -1.32
CA PHE A 20 4.24 3.70 -2.37
C PHE A 20 5.36 4.57 -1.81
N VAL A 21 5.14 5.26 -0.68
CA VAL A 21 6.22 5.96 0.03
C VAL A 21 7.27 4.98 0.55
N MET A 22 6.87 3.85 1.14
CA MET A 22 7.84 2.87 1.60
C MET A 22 8.61 2.23 0.44
N LYS A 23 7.94 1.93 -0.69
CA LYS A 23 8.58 1.45 -1.92
C LYS A 23 9.67 2.41 -2.41
N ASP A 24 9.35 3.71 -2.49
CA ASP A 24 10.30 4.76 -2.87
C ASP A 24 11.49 4.85 -1.88
N LEU A 25 11.24 4.78 -0.57
CA LEU A 25 12.28 4.81 0.44
C LEU A 25 13.24 3.61 0.35
N VAL A 26 12.72 2.39 0.17
CA VAL A 26 13.59 1.20 0.06
C VAL A 26 14.35 1.18 -1.27
N GLU A 27 13.78 1.72 -2.34
CA GLU A 27 14.47 1.89 -3.62
C GLU A 27 15.64 2.87 -3.49
N LYS A 28 15.41 4.04 -2.91
CA LYS A 28 16.45 5.04 -2.63
C LYS A 28 17.56 4.51 -1.72
N ALA A 29 17.23 3.59 -0.82
CA ALA A 29 18.20 2.93 0.06
C ALA A 29 18.92 1.73 -0.60
N GLY A 30 18.56 1.33 -1.82
CA GLY A 30 19.12 0.13 -2.47
C GLY A 30 18.69 -1.19 -1.83
N LEU A 31 17.55 -1.19 -1.13
CA LEU A 31 17.04 -2.33 -0.35
C LEU A 31 15.82 -3.02 -0.97
N SER A 32 15.39 -2.64 -2.18
CA SER A 32 14.16 -3.17 -2.79
C SER A 32 14.10 -4.70 -2.84
N ALA A 33 15.21 -5.37 -3.12
CA ALA A 33 15.27 -6.85 -3.17
C ALA A 33 15.03 -7.52 -1.79
N GLN A 34 15.09 -6.75 -0.71
CA GLN A 34 14.88 -7.25 0.65
C GLN A 34 13.43 -7.09 1.12
N PHE A 35 12.57 -6.39 0.38
CA PHE A 35 11.21 -6.06 0.81
C PHE A 35 10.14 -6.42 -0.23
N GLU A 36 9.01 -6.93 0.26
CA GLU A 36 7.75 -7.01 -0.48
C GLU A 36 6.75 -6.11 0.25
N ILE A 37 6.21 -5.10 -0.44
CA ILE A 37 5.38 -4.07 0.19
C ILE A 37 4.05 -4.00 -0.55
N ALA A 38 2.95 -4.10 0.20
CA ALA A 38 1.60 -4.02 -0.32
C ALA A 38 0.66 -3.27 0.65
N SER A 39 -0.57 -3.03 0.20
CA SER A 39 -1.64 -2.50 1.03
C SER A 39 -3.00 -3.15 0.75
N ALA A 40 -3.87 -3.14 1.76
CA ALA A 40 -5.23 -3.70 1.72
C ALA A 40 -6.25 -2.88 2.52
N ALA A 41 -7.52 -3.20 2.30
CA ALA A 41 -8.70 -2.61 2.93
C ALA A 41 -9.28 -3.56 4.00
N THR A 42 -9.88 -2.99 5.04
CA THR A 42 -10.76 -3.75 5.94
C THR A 42 -12.20 -3.84 5.39
N SER A 43 -12.68 -2.77 4.75
CA SER A 43 -14.01 -2.70 4.13
C SER A 43 -14.02 -3.23 2.69
N THR A 44 -15.21 -3.49 2.16
CA THR A 44 -15.47 -3.86 0.76
C THR A 44 -15.95 -2.68 -0.10
N GLU A 45 -16.13 -1.50 0.47
CA GLU A 45 -16.76 -0.34 -0.20
C GLU A 45 -16.04 0.11 -1.48
N GLU A 46 -14.71 0.06 -1.47
CA GLU A 46 -13.88 0.67 -2.50
C GLU A 46 -13.18 -0.36 -3.40
N ILE A 47 -13.45 -1.65 -3.27
CA ILE A 47 -12.69 -2.70 -3.95
C ILE A 47 -12.71 -2.51 -5.47
N GLY A 48 -11.53 -2.52 -6.09
CA GLY A 48 -11.34 -2.26 -7.52
C GLY A 48 -11.16 -0.78 -7.86
N ASN A 49 -11.52 0.15 -6.98
CA ASN A 49 -11.34 1.58 -7.23
C ASN A 49 -9.86 1.96 -7.18
N PRO A 50 -9.43 2.95 -7.99
CA PRO A 50 -8.07 3.44 -7.96
C PRO A 50 -7.78 4.21 -6.68
N VAL A 51 -6.50 4.51 -6.45
CA VAL A 51 -6.06 5.43 -5.39
C VAL A 51 -6.82 6.76 -5.50
N TYR A 52 -7.33 7.24 -4.37
CA TYR A 52 -8.11 8.47 -4.23
C TYR A 52 -7.37 9.64 -4.91
N PRO A 53 -8.03 10.45 -5.76
CA PRO A 53 -7.31 11.39 -6.62
C PRO A 53 -6.39 12.38 -5.87
N PRO A 54 -6.80 12.99 -4.74
CA PRO A 54 -5.90 13.82 -3.93
C PRO A 54 -4.67 13.08 -3.41
N ALA A 55 -4.81 11.82 -2.98
CA ALA A 55 -3.69 11.00 -2.51
C ALA A 55 -2.70 10.71 -3.66
N ARG A 56 -3.22 10.39 -4.86
CA ARG A 56 -2.42 10.21 -6.07
C ARG A 56 -1.70 11.49 -6.48
N CYS A 57 -2.38 12.65 -6.46
CA CYS A 57 -1.76 13.94 -6.76
C CYS A 57 -0.62 14.23 -5.78
N LYS A 58 -0.84 13.97 -4.49
CA LYS A 58 0.20 14.19 -3.48
C LYS A 58 1.42 13.29 -3.70
N LEU A 59 1.23 12.01 -4.03
CA LEU A 59 2.34 11.12 -4.37
C LEU A 59 3.10 11.62 -5.61
N ALA A 60 2.38 12.08 -6.64
CA ALA A 60 2.97 12.60 -7.86
C ALA A 60 3.81 13.88 -7.64
N GLU A 61 3.42 14.76 -6.71
CA GLU A 61 4.23 15.92 -6.30
C GLU A 61 5.61 15.51 -5.74
N HIS A 62 5.72 14.29 -5.19
CA HIS A 62 6.96 13.73 -4.68
C HIS A 62 7.67 12.81 -5.71
N GLY A 63 7.17 12.74 -6.96
CA GLY A 63 7.73 11.89 -8.01
C GLY A 63 7.40 10.39 -7.83
N ILE A 64 6.40 10.05 -7.02
CA ILE A 64 6.04 8.67 -6.70
C ILE A 64 4.78 8.29 -7.49
N SER A 65 4.90 7.32 -8.39
CA SER A 65 3.76 6.79 -9.14
C SER A 65 3.04 5.69 -8.36
N CYS A 66 1.72 5.74 -8.34
CA CYS A 66 0.85 4.67 -7.84
C CYS A 66 -0.03 4.07 -8.96
N GLU A 67 0.42 4.15 -10.21
CA GLU A 67 -0.30 3.61 -11.36
C GLU A 67 -0.53 2.09 -11.23
N GLY A 68 -1.70 1.63 -11.68
CA GLY A 68 -2.11 0.23 -11.57
C GLY A 68 -2.55 -0.22 -10.17
N LYS A 69 -2.41 0.62 -9.13
CA LYS A 69 -2.95 0.30 -7.80
C LYS A 69 -4.47 0.44 -7.78
N THR A 70 -5.13 -0.63 -7.40
CA THR A 70 -6.54 -0.65 -7.03
C THR A 70 -6.71 -1.16 -5.60
N ALA A 71 -7.80 -0.75 -4.97
CA ALA A 71 -8.16 -1.20 -3.64
C ALA A 71 -8.49 -2.70 -3.67
N ARG A 72 -7.94 -3.44 -2.70
CA ARG A 72 -8.25 -4.85 -2.46
C ARG A 72 -8.60 -5.08 -1.00
N GLN A 73 -9.42 -6.08 -0.72
CA GLN A 73 -9.71 -6.46 0.66
C GLN A 73 -8.58 -7.30 1.24
N MET A 74 -8.34 -7.14 2.53
CA MET A 74 -7.53 -8.07 3.30
C MET A 74 -8.27 -9.40 3.47
N THR A 75 -7.52 -10.49 3.45
CA THR A 75 -8.00 -11.86 3.55
C THR A 75 -7.31 -12.58 4.70
N ARG A 76 -7.85 -13.73 5.13
CA ARG A 76 -7.18 -14.56 6.14
C ARG A 76 -5.77 -15.01 5.71
N ARG A 77 -5.56 -15.24 4.41
CA ARG A 77 -4.26 -15.63 3.85
C ARG A 77 -3.19 -14.54 4.03
N ASP A 78 -3.57 -13.27 4.15
CA ASP A 78 -2.61 -12.19 4.37
C ASP A 78 -1.87 -12.35 5.71
N TYR A 79 -2.51 -12.93 6.73
CA TYR A 79 -1.85 -13.23 8.02
C TYR A 79 -0.74 -14.27 7.91
N GLU A 80 -0.85 -15.19 6.95
CA GLU A 80 0.15 -16.22 6.69
C GLU A 80 1.23 -15.74 5.71
N THR A 81 0.89 -14.72 4.91
CA THR A 81 1.75 -14.23 3.82
C THR A 81 2.69 -13.12 4.27
N TYR A 82 2.24 -12.20 5.14
CA TYR A 82 3.00 -11.01 5.51
C TYR A 82 3.61 -11.13 6.90
N ASP A 83 4.87 -10.69 7.04
CA ASP A 83 5.58 -10.66 8.33
C ASP A 83 5.06 -9.54 9.23
N TYR A 84 4.65 -8.42 8.62
CA TYR A 84 4.16 -7.23 9.31
C TYR A 84 2.82 -6.78 8.73
N LEU A 85 1.83 -6.64 9.61
CA LEU A 85 0.53 -6.05 9.30
C LEU A 85 0.45 -4.72 10.04
N ILE A 86 0.50 -3.61 9.30
CA ILE A 86 0.53 -2.25 9.86
C ILE A 86 -0.82 -1.59 9.59
N ALA A 87 -1.68 -1.60 10.60
CA ALA A 87 -3.00 -0.98 10.53
C ALA A 87 -2.94 0.54 10.74
N MET A 88 -3.74 1.22 9.93
CA MET A 88 -4.10 2.63 10.05
C MET A 88 -5.52 2.71 10.62
N ASP A 89 -5.81 3.79 11.32
CA ASP A 89 -7.05 4.09 12.04
C ASP A 89 -8.37 3.88 11.26
#